data_AF-A0A0D3HVM8-F1
#
_entry.id   AF-A0A0D3HVM8-F1
#
_cell.length_a   1.000
_cell.length_b   1.000
_cell.length_c   1.000
_cell.angle_alpha   90.00
_cell.angle_beta   90.00
_cell.angle_gamma   90.00
#
_symmetry.space_group_name_H-M   'P 1'
#
loop_
_entity.id
_entity.type
_entity.pdbx_description
1 polymer ?
#
loop_
_entity_poly.entity_id
_entity_poly.type
_entity_poly.pdbx_seq_one_letter_code
_entity_poly.pdbx_strand_id
1 'polypeptide(L)'
;MVDSRTVGKDVTTIQTVLQAHRGRLCKLQEFELFYFNIDAENLPVPLSVFRRSHTLCVLRICSTCDTLQVPMETDCMPNFPHLKELTLSNISIADSTIHCLLSRCLVLESLVMDANRGCHRLRISSLTLQSLGVSDACSYVEGKLEEVIIENVPLLERLTPPCIRNEGFVIWVTQAPKLKILGYLSHKISTIELGTMVFQKLVPVSLSNVMCTVKILALDRAPDLDVVIGFLKCFPCVEKLYVVAFIQGNFKNALRYVSLECLDLHLRMVEFINYQGNMLDLNFIRFFVLNARVLECVKLVAAHDKYGRKWMEKQQQKLQLYSRASRGITFDFQADYGSNGSIHMKHISDLTTDDPFDNLTGIILIGIFSI
;
A
#
# COMPACT_ATOMS: atom_id res chain seq x y z
N MET A 1 17.03 -23.42 12.91
CA MET A 1 17.39 -22.00 12.90
C MET A 1 18.66 -21.84 12.08
N VAL A 2 18.54 -21.32 10.87
CA VAL A 2 19.69 -20.72 10.17
C VAL A 2 19.58 -19.24 10.45
N ASP A 3 20.63 -18.70 11.05
CA ASP A 3 20.75 -17.31 11.49
C ASP A 3 20.69 -16.39 10.26
N SER A 4 19.94 -15.29 10.36
CA SER A 4 19.53 -14.40 9.26
C SER A 4 20.67 -13.49 8.74
N ARG A 5 21.93 -13.90 8.89
CA ARG A 5 23.11 -13.03 8.67
C ARG A 5 24.08 -13.51 7.58
N THR A 6 23.65 -14.35 6.64
CA THR A 6 24.58 -14.76 5.56
C THR A 6 23.91 -14.97 4.22
N VAL A 7 23.37 -13.90 3.61
CA VAL A 7 23.15 -13.88 2.15
C VAL A 7 23.50 -12.50 1.60
N GLY A 8 24.80 -12.24 1.50
CA GLY A 8 25.38 -11.04 0.87
C GLY A 8 26.56 -11.42 -0.01
N LYS A 9 26.46 -12.55 -0.71
CA LYS A 9 27.51 -13.05 -1.61
C LYS A 9 26.82 -13.69 -2.82
N ASP A 10 27.19 -13.21 -4.01
CA ASP A 10 27.14 -13.79 -5.37
C ASP A 10 26.06 -14.87 -5.68
N VAL A 11 25.40 -14.83 -6.86
CA VAL A 11 24.37 -15.82 -7.28
C VAL A 11 24.87 -17.24 -7.16
N THR A 12 26.14 -17.46 -7.47
CA THR A 12 26.82 -18.74 -7.31
C THR A 12 26.80 -19.19 -5.86
N THR A 13 27.03 -18.31 -4.89
CA THR A 13 26.94 -18.64 -3.47
C THR A 13 25.50 -18.94 -3.04
N ILE A 14 24.51 -18.17 -3.52
CA ILE A 14 23.07 -18.44 -3.24
C ILE A 14 22.65 -19.79 -3.84
N GLN A 15 23.02 -20.06 -5.10
CA GLN A 15 22.77 -21.35 -5.73
C GLN A 15 23.48 -22.46 -4.98
N THR A 16 24.72 -22.27 -4.53
CA THR A 16 25.47 -23.29 -3.79
C THR A 16 24.84 -23.56 -2.42
N VAL A 17 24.35 -22.52 -1.72
CA VAL A 17 23.63 -22.65 -0.44
C VAL A 17 22.27 -23.33 -0.64
N LEU A 18 21.50 -22.94 -1.66
CA LEU A 18 20.24 -23.59 -2.01
C LEU A 18 20.46 -25.05 -2.45
N GLN A 19 21.58 -25.33 -3.13
CA GLN A 19 21.97 -26.68 -3.51
C GLN A 19 22.43 -27.52 -2.30
N ALA A 20 23.16 -26.92 -1.35
CA ALA A 20 23.61 -27.56 -0.12
C ALA A 20 22.45 -27.89 0.84
N HIS A 21 21.36 -27.12 0.79
CA HIS A 21 20.17 -27.33 1.61
C HIS A 21 18.99 -28.01 0.89
N ARG A 22 19.25 -28.66 -0.27
CA ARG A 22 18.25 -29.35 -1.13
C ARG A 22 17.24 -30.25 -0.38
N GLY A 23 17.65 -30.95 0.67
CA GLY A 23 16.78 -31.84 1.44
C GLY A 23 15.84 -31.13 2.43
N ARG A 24 16.15 -29.89 2.83
CA ARG A 24 15.36 -29.09 3.78
C ARG A 24 14.33 -28.17 3.10
N LEU A 25 14.54 -27.83 1.82
CA LEU A 25 13.63 -27.00 1.02
C LEU A 25 12.23 -27.62 0.83
N CYS A 26 12.12 -28.96 0.87
CA CYS A 26 10.83 -29.66 0.70
C CYS A 26 9.89 -29.54 1.91
N LYS A 27 10.33 -28.97 3.05
CA LYS A 27 9.51 -28.77 4.26
C LYS A 27 9.36 -27.30 4.65
N LEU A 28 9.86 -26.38 3.83
CA LEU A 28 9.78 -24.95 4.12
C LEU A 28 8.37 -24.45 3.80
N GLN A 29 7.79 -23.76 4.77
CA GLN A 29 6.48 -23.08 4.64
C GLN A 29 6.66 -21.61 4.28
N GLU A 30 7.77 -20.99 4.67
CA GLU A 30 8.07 -19.60 4.37
C GLU A 30 9.44 -19.51 3.70
N PHE A 31 9.51 -18.76 2.60
CA PHE A 31 10.77 -18.49 1.92
C PHE A 31 10.85 -17.01 1.56
N GLU A 32 11.88 -16.36 2.09
CA GLU A 32 12.19 -14.96 1.78
C GLU A 32 13.57 -14.88 1.13
N LEU A 33 13.64 -14.19 0.00
CA LEU A 33 14.86 -13.93 -0.73
C LEU A 33 15.02 -12.43 -0.93
N PHE A 34 16.05 -11.87 -0.31
CA PHE A 34 16.42 -10.46 -0.45
C PHE A 34 17.76 -10.36 -1.16
N TYR A 35 17.78 -9.74 -2.33
CA TYR A 35 19.01 -9.38 -3.03
C TYR A 35 19.44 -7.98 -2.60
N PHE A 36 20.61 -7.90 -1.97
CA PHE A 36 21.27 -6.65 -1.64
C PHE A 36 22.47 -6.45 -2.56
N ASN A 37 22.47 -5.31 -3.24
CA ASN A 37 23.63 -4.70 -3.91
C ASN A 37 24.58 -5.67 -4.63
N ILE A 38 24.33 -5.89 -5.92
CA ILE A 38 25.29 -6.54 -6.81
C ILE A 38 25.35 -5.66 -8.06
N ASP A 39 26.55 -5.20 -8.42
CA ASP A 39 26.88 -4.46 -9.66
C ASP A 39 26.66 -5.31 -10.94
N ALA A 40 25.76 -6.29 -10.90
CA ALA A 40 25.47 -7.20 -11.98
C ALA A 40 24.00 -7.04 -12.37
N GLU A 41 23.81 -6.57 -13.60
CA GLU A 41 22.50 -6.54 -14.23
C GLU A 41 22.01 -7.98 -14.49
N ASN A 42 20.69 -8.20 -14.37
CA ASN A 42 20.01 -9.41 -14.88
C ASN A 42 20.35 -10.73 -14.17
N LEU A 43 20.37 -10.73 -12.83
CA LEU A 43 20.52 -11.99 -12.08
C LEU A 43 19.27 -12.88 -12.24
N PRO A 44 19.42 -14.15 -12.65
CA PRO A 44 18.32 -15.09 -12.69
C PRO A 44 17.91 -15.51 -11.27
N VAL A 45 16.61 -15.46 -10.96
CA VAL A 45 16.10 -16.06 -9.72
C VAL A 45 16.41 -17.57 -9.74
N PRO A 46 17.04 -18.14 -8.69
CA PRO A 46 17.41 -19.55 -8.70
C PRO A 46 16.18 -20.47 -8.86
N LEU A 47 16.11 -21.18 -9.99
CA LEU A 47 15.03 -22.12 -10.33
C LEU A 47 14.87 -23.26 -9.31
N SER A 48 15.87 -23.49 -8.46
CA SER A 48 15.84 -24.45 -7.35
C SER A 48 14.82 -24.09 -6.26
N VAL A 49 14.48 -22.82 -6.09
CA VAL A 49 13.43 -22.35 -5.16
C VAL A 49 12.05 -22.79 -5.64
N PHE A 50 11.85 -22.68 -6.95
CA PHE A 50 10.60 -22.99 -7.63
C PHE A 50 10.38 -24.52 -7.72
N ARG A 51 11.38 -25.28 -8.14
CA ARG A 51 11.19 -26.69 -8.55
C ARG A 51 10.78 -27.69 -7.46
N ARG A 52 10.82 -27.39 -6.16
CA ARG A 52 10.70 -28.43 -5.09
C ARG A 52 9.91 -28.03 -3.83
N SER A 53 9.09 -27.00 -3.89
CA SER A 53 8.47 -26.41 -2.70
C SER A 53 6.95 -26.53 -2.69
N HIS A 54 6.45 -27.77 -2.75
CA HIS A 54 5.03 -28.10 -2.65
C HIS A 54 4.41 -27.73 -1.29
N THR A 55 5.22 -27.41 -0.27
CA THR A 55 4.80 -27.02 1.07
C THR A 55 4.83 -25.51 1.34
N LEU A 56 5.23 -24.69 0.37
CA LEU A 56 5.36 -23.25 0.60
C LEU A 56 3.99 -22.60 0.75
N CYS A 57 3.85 -21.84 1.83
CA CYS A 57 2.71 -21.00 2.16
C CYS A 57 3.02 -19.51 1.90
N VAL A 58 4.27 -19.08 2.07
CA VAL A 58 4.70 -17.69 1.92
C VAL A 58 5.95 -17.63 1.04
N LEU A 59 5.89 -16.82 -0.01
CA LEU A 59 7.01 -16.56 -0.92
C LEU A 59 7.22 -15.06 -1.06
N ARG A 60 8.38 -14.57 -0.61
CA ARG A 60 8.77 -13.17 -0.76
C ARG A 60 10.10 -13.09 -1.52
N ILE A 61 10.10 -12.40 -2.65
CA ILE A 61 11.30 -12.16 -3.46
C ILE A 61 11.40 -10.65 -3.66
N CYS A 62 12.47 -10.05 -3.12
CA CYS A 62 12.69 -8.62 -3.20
C CYS A 62 14.14 -8.32 -3.62
N SER A 63 14.34 -7.29 -4.43
CA SER A 63 15.67 -6.80 -4.81
C SER A 63 15.83 -5.32 -4.50
N THR A 64 16.94 -4.91 -3.89
CA THR A 64 17.23 -3.49 -3.63
C THR A 64 17.94 -2.79 -4.79
N CYS A 65 18.54 -3.55 -5.72
CA CYS A 65 19.26 -3.07 -6.90
C CYS A 65 18.77 -3.83 -8.15
N ASP A 66 19.39 -3.62 -9.32
CA ASP A 66 18.92 -3.99 -10.67
C ASP A 66 18.08 -5.26 -10.84
N THR A 67 17.25 -5.26 -11.88
CA THR A 67 16.18 -6.24 -12.12
C THR A 67 16.66 -7.67 -12.07
N LEU A 68 16.11 -8.42 -11.12
CA LEU A 68 16.11 -9.86 -11.17
C LEU A 68 15.25 -10.30 -12.35
N GLN A 69 15.81 -11.10 -13.24
CA GLN A 69 15.02 -11.76 -14.28
C GLN A 69 14.47 -13.06 -13.72
N VAL A 70 13.19 -13.33 -13.95
CA VAL A 70 12.65 -14.68 -13.74
C VAL A 70 12.99 -15.50 -14.99
N PRO A 71 13.95 -16.45 -14.92
CA PRO A 71 14.44 -17.18 -16.08
C PRO A 71 13.51 -18.36 -16.35
N MET A 72 12.27 -18.13 -16.79
CA MET A 72 11.33 -19.24 -16.99
C MET A 72 10.70 -19.26 -18.36
N GLU A 73 10.97 -20.35 -19.07
CA GLU A 73 10.07 -20.90 -20.07
C GLU A 73 8.80 -21.37 -19.34
N THR A 74 7.63 -20.94 -19.83
CA THR A 74 6.29 -21.11 -19.23
C THR A 74 5.93 -22.55 -18.88
N ASP A 75 6.57 -23.52 -19.56
CA ASP A 75 6.26 -24.94 -19.48
C ASP A 75 6.85 -25.62 -18.23
N CYS A 76 7.88 -25.04 -17.61
CA CYS A 76 8.59 -25.62 -16.47
C CYS A 76 8.23 -25.02 -15.09
N MET A 77 7.19 -24.19 -15.01
CA MET A 77 6.78 -23.61 -13.73
C MET A 77 6.33 -24.70 -12.75
N PRO A 78 6.73 -24.63 -11.46
CA PRO A 78 6.17 -25.50 -10.43
C PRO A 78 4.74 -25.10 -10.09
N ASN A 79 3.98 -26.04 -9.50
CA ASN A 79 2.72 -25.71 -8.87
C ASN A 79 2.94 -25.31 -7.42
N PHE A 80 2.20 -24.30 -6.96
CA PHE A 80 2.25 -23.78 -5.60
C PHE A 80 0.89 -24.00 -4.91
N PRO A 81 0.54 -25.26 -4.59
CA PRO A 81 -0.81 -25.62 -4.15
C PRO A 81 -1.19 -25.05 -2.77
N HIS A 82 -0.20 -24.61 -1.98
CA HIS A 82 -0.40 -24.11 -0.61
C HIS A 82 -0.01 -22.64 -0.43
N LEU A 83 0.40 -21.95 -1.50
CA LEU A 83 0.91 -20.60 -1.40
C LEU A 83 -0.24 -19.61 -1.16
N LYS A 84 -0.23 -19.02 0.03
CA LYS A 84 -1.19 -18.01 0.51
C LYS A 84 -0.69 -16.60 0.29
N GLU A 85 0.61 -16.36 0.42
CA GLU A 85 1.20 -15.03 0.29
C GLU A 85 2.31 -15.01 -0.76
N LEU A 86 2.19 -14.08 -1.71
CA LEU A 86 3.19 -13.83 -2.73
C LEU A 86 3.59 -12.35 -2.72
N THR A 87 4.86 -12.07 -2.48
CA THR A 87 5.44 -10.73 -2.58
C THR A 87 6.57 -10.73 -3.60
N LEU A 88 6.46 -9.88 -4.61
CA LEU A 88 7.44 -9.70 -5.67
C LEU A 88 7.79 -8.23 -5.76
N SER A 89 9.05 -7.88 -5.48
CA SER A 89 9.51 -6.49 -5.50
C SER A 89 10.76 -6.30 -6.35
N ASN A 90 10.68 -5.33 -7.26
CA ASN A 90 11.76 -4.91 -8.16
C ASN A 90 12.27 -6.07 -9.06
N ILE A 91 11.33 -6.83 -9.62
CA ILE A 91 11.58 -8.00 -10.48
C ILE A 91 11.16 -7.72 -11.93
N SER A 92 11.95 -8.17 -12.90
CA SER A 92 11.57 -8.23 -14.32
C SER A 92 10.89 -9.56 -14.63
N ILE A 93 9.60 -9.50 -14.95
CA ILE A 93 8.73 -10.64 -15.22
C ILE A 93 7.98 -10.38 -16.51
N ALA A 94 8.17 -11.27 -17.50
CA ALA A 94 7.39 -11.21 -18.72
C ALA A 94 5.89 -11.43 -18.42
N ASP A 95 5.04 -10.75 -19.18
CA ASP A 95 3.57 -10.81 -19.07
C ASP A 95 3.02 -12.25 -19.05
N SER A 96 3.52 -13.12 -19.94
CA SER A 96 3.13 -14.53 -19.97
C SER A 96 3.49 -15.27 -18.68
N THR A 97 4.66 -14.98 -18.11
CA THR A 97 5.18 -15.66 -16.91
C THR A 97 4.39 -15.27 -15.66
N ILE A 98 3.95 -14.02 -15.50
CA ILE A 98 3.14 -13.62 -14.34
C ILE A 98 1.76 -14.28 -14.36
N HIS A 99 1.11 -14.34 -15.53
CA HIS A 99 -0.18 -15.02 -15.67
C HIS A 99 -0.05 -16.54 -15.45
N CYS A 100 1.05 -17.15 -15.92
CA CYS A 100 1.37 -18.55 -15.60
C CYS A 100 1.63 -18.77 -14.10
N LEU A 101 2.30 -17.84 -13.42
CA LEU A 101 2.54 -17.93 -11.97
C LEU A 101 1.23 -17.84 -11.18
N LEU A 102 0.41 -16.84 -11.47
CA LEU A 102 -0.85 -16.61 -10.75
C LEU A 102 -1.85 -17.75 -10.96
N SER A 103 -1.95 -18.32 -12.17
CA SER A 103 -2.84 -19.46 -12.46
C SER A 103 -2.45 -20.75 -11.71
N ARG A 104 -1.21 -20.85 -11.23
CA ARG A 104 -0.69 -22.00 -10.47
C ARG A 104 -0.74 -21.79 -8.94
N CYS A 105 -1.22 -20.65 -8.47
CA CYS A 105 -1.40 -20.32 -7.05
C CYS A 105 -2.89 -20.38 -6.69
N LEU A 106 -3.38 -21.58 -6.38
CA LEU A 106 -4.83 -21.85 -6.22
C LEU A 106 -5.44 -21.35 -4.90
N VAL A 107 -4.62 -21.12 -3.88
CA VAL A 107 -5.05 -20.71 -2.53
C VAL A 107 -4.49 -19.35 -2.12
N LEU A 108 -4.11 -18.52 -3.10
CA LEU A 108 -3.47 -17.24 -2.86
C LEU A 108 -4.46 -16.27 -2.18
N GLU A 109 -4.12 -15.84 -0.98
CA GLU A 109 -4.92 -14.92 -0.16
C GLU A 109 -4.35 -13.49 -0.23
N SER A 110 -3.05 -13.32 -0.50
CA SER A 110 -2.38 -12.03 -0.53
C SER A 110 -1.34 -11.93 -1.64
N LEU A 111 -1.43 -10.88 -2.45
CA LEU A 111 -0.54 -10.60 -3.57
C LEU A 111 0.01 -9.18 -3.48
N VAL A 112 1.34 -9.06 -3.40
CA VAL A 112 2.04 -7.78 -3.42
C VAL A 112 3.03 -7.76 -4.57
N MET A 113 2.88 -6.77 -5.45
CA MET A 113 3.78 -6.51 -6.58
C MET A 113 4.24 -5.06 -6.51
N ASP A 114 5.49 -4.84 -6.14
CA ASP A 114 6.05 -3.49 -6.04
C ASP A 114 7.19 -3.28 -7.03
N ALA A 115 7.14 -2.20 -7.80
CA ALA A 115 8.22 -1.80 -8.71
C ALA A 115 8.63 -2.86 -9.77
N ASN A 116 7.71 -3.77 -10.14
CA ASN A 116 8.00 -4.82 -11.12
C ASN A 116 7.96 -4.30 -12.57
N ARG A 117 8.68 -4.99 -13.47
CA ARG A 117 8.83 -4.64 -14.89
C ARG A 117 8.45 -5.81 -15.79
N GLY A 118 8.17 -5.53 -17.06
CA GLY A 118 7.90 -6.54 -18.10
C GLY A 118 6.41 -6.90 -18.28
N CYS A 119 5.53 -6.27 -17.50
CA CYS A 119 4.08 -6.40 -17.60
C CYS A 119 3.47 -5.00 -17.63
N HIS A 120 2.89 -4.60 -18.76
CA HIS A 120 2.22 -3.31 -18.94
C HIS A 120 0.79 -3.33 -18.41
N ARG A 121 0.12 -4.47 -18.54
CA ARG A 121 -1.29 -4.65 -18.20
C ARG A 121 -1.47 -5.94 -17.42
N LEU A 122 -1.79 -5.80 -16.14
CA LEU A 122 -1.99 -6.93 -15.26
C LEU A 122 -3.48 -7.21 -15.09
N ARG A 123 -3.91 -8.43 -15.46
CA ARG A 123 -5.27 -8.92 -15.20
C ARG A 123 -5.29 -9.94 -14.07
N ILE A 124 -6.14 -9.72 -13.09
CA ILE A 124 -6.27 -10.57 -11.89
C ILE A 124 -7.70 -11.08 -11.80
N SER A 125 -7.81 -12.40 -11.74
CA SER A 125 -9.04 -13.13 -11.45
C SER A 125 -8.68 -14.24 -10.47
N SER A 126 -9.25 -14.19 -9.26
CA SER A 126 -8.95 -15.12 -8.18
C SER A 126 -10.11 -15.19 -7.20
N LEU A 127 -10.51 -16.41 -6.84
CA LEU A 127 -11.61 -16.63 -5.91
C LEU A 127 -11.18 -16.61 -4.44
N THR A 128 -9.87 -16.62 -4.17
CA THR A 128 -9.31 -16.72 -2.81
C THR A 128 -8.62 -15.44 -2.34
N LEU A 129 -8.30 -14.53 -3.27
CA LEU A 129 -7.50 -13.34 -2.97
C LEU A 129 -8.29 -12.33 -2.11
N GLN A 130 -7.67 -11.92 -1.01
CA GLN A 130 -8.24 -11.02 0.00
C GLN A 130 -7.47 -9.68 0.08
N SER A 131 -6.16 -9.69 -0.19
CA SER A 131 -5.33 -8.48 -0.21
C SER A 131 -4.57 -8.37 -1.52
N LEU A 132 -4.57 -7.17 -2.10
CA LEU A 132 -3.83 -6.83 -3.30
C LEU A 132 -3.10 -5.50 -3.13
N GLY A 133 -1.79 -5.51 -3.31
CA GLY A 133 -0.99 -4.30 -3.45
C GLY A 133 -0.19 -4.31 -4.73
N VAL A 134 -0.40 -3.32 -5.59
CA VAL A 134 0.29 -3.20 -6.87
C VAL A 134 0.81 -1.78 -7.05
N SER A 135 2.07 -1.65 -7.45
CA SER A 135 2.69 -0.39 -7.83
C SER A 135 3.47 -0.49 -9.14
N ASP A 136 3.83 0.66 -9.68
CA ASP A 136 4.66 0.81 -10.87
C ASP A 136 6.16 0.93 -10.54
N ALA A 137 6.98 0.64 -11.56
CA ALA A 137 8.43 0.79 -11.50
C ALA A 137 8.87 2.27 -11.59
N CYS A 138 10.16 2.54 -11.36
CA CYS A 138 10.71 3.89 -11.49
C CYS A 138 10.64 4.43 -12.94
N SER A 139 10.56 5.75 -13.07
CA SER A 139 10.23 6.48 -14.32
C SER A 139 11.20 6.33 -15.49
N TYR A 140 12.46 5.99 -15.21
CA TYR A 140 13.52 5.92 -16.23
C TYR A 140 13.58 4.56 -16.92
N VAL A 141 12.56 3.72 -16.73
CA VAL A 141 12.63 2.32 -17.11
C VAL A 141 11.46 1.91 -18.00
N GLU A 142 11.79 1.21 -19.09
CA GLU A 142 10.84 0.60 -20.00
C GLU A 142 10.12 -0.60 -19.38
N GLY A 143 8.93 -0.95 -19.89
CA GLY A 143 8.19 -2.12 -19.40
C GLY A 143 7.48 -1.91 -18.06
N LYS A 144 7.21 -0.66 -17.66
CA LYS A 144 6.47 -0.35 -16.43
C LYS A 144 5.02 -0.81 -16.53
N LEU A 145 4.46 -1.16 -15.38
CA LEU A 145 3.04 -1.43 -15.23
C LEU A 145 2.24 -0.14 -15.32
N GLU A 146 1.25 -0.13 -16.22
CA GLU A 146 0.40 1.04 -16.47
C GLU A 146 -1.05 0.78 -16.10
N GLU A 147 -1.52 -0.46 -16.23
CA GLU A 147 -2.92 -0.82 -16.02
C GLU A 147 -3.06 -2.09 -15.16
N VAL A 148 -3.94 -2.04 -14.16
CA VAL A 148 -4.35 -3.20 -13.35
C VAL A 148 -5.85 -3.40 -13.47
N ILE A 149 -6.27 -4.60 -13.83
CA ILE A 149 -7.67 -5.00 -13.95
C ILE A 149 -7.97 -6.13 -12.97
N ILE A 150 -8.90 -5.87 -12.07
CA ILE A 150 -9.47 -6.83 -11.13
C ILE A 150 -10.83 -7.24 -11.70
N GLU A 151 -10.88 -8.42 -12.33
CA GLU A 151 -12.06 -8.92 -13.05
C GLU A 151 -13.05 -9.62 -12.12
N ASN A 152 -12.61 -10.68 -11.44
CA ASN A 152 -13.48 -11.44 -10.54
C ASN A 152 -12.70 -11.81 -9.28
N VAL A 153 -12.77 -10.95 -8.27
CA VAL A 153 -12.12 -11.18 -6.96
C VAL A 153 -13.14 -10.95 -5.84
N PRO A 154 -14.07 -11.90 -5.63
CA PRO A 154 -15.22 -11.72 -4.75
C PRO A 154 -14.86 -11.61 -3.26
N LEU A 155 -13.67 -12.08 -2.89
CA LEU A 155 -13.16 -12.04 -1.52
C LEU A 155 -12.20 -10.87 -1.25
N LEU A 156 -11.96 -9.99 -2.23
CA LEU A 156 -11.02 -8.87 -2.05
C LEU A 156 -11.52 -7.94 -0.95
N GLU A 157 -10.78 -7.87 0.15
CA GLU A 157 -11.06 -6.98 1.27
C GLU A 157 -10.15 -5.74 1.26
N ARG A 158 -8.95 -5.85 0.67
CA ARG A 158 -7.92 -4.81 0.72
C ARG A 158 -7.32 -4.56 -0.65
N LEU A 159 -7.38 -3.31 -1.09
CA LEU A 159 -6.69 -2.84 -2.29
C LEU A 159 -5.79 -1.67 -1.89
N THR A 160 -4.48 -1.94 -1.82
CA THR A 160 -3.52 -0.96 -1.30
C THR A 160 -2.32 -0.78 -2.20
N PRO A 161 -2.31 0.21 -3.12
CA PRO A 161 -1.13 0.56 -3.90
C PRO A 161 0.01 1.02 -2.98
N PRO A 162 1.17 0.33 -2.95
CA PRO A 162 2.27 0.67 -2.04
C PRO A 162 2.85 2.08 -2.28
N CYS A 163 3.18 2.39 -3.54
CA CYS A 163 3.69 3.69 -3.96
C CYS A 163 3.61 3.86 -5.48
N ILE A 164 2.71 4.71 -5.99
CA ILE A 164 2.66 5.04 -7.42
C ILE A 164 3.69 6.14 -7.73
N ARG A 165 4.63 5.84 -8.62
CA ARG A 165 5.79 6.67 -8.96
C ARG A 165 5.56 7.49 -10.22
N ASN A 166 4.83 6.98 -11.21
CA ASN A 166 4.60 7.62 -12.50
C ASN A 166 3.16 8.09 -12.67
N GLU A 167 2.98 9.12 -13.49
CA GLU A 167 1.66 9.51 -13.97
C GLU A 167 1.12 8.51 -14.98
N GLY A 168 -0.21 8.42 -15.05
CA GLY A 168 -0.90 7.64 -16.07
C GLY A 168 -1.41 6.29 -15.57
N PHE A 169 -1.11 5.88 -14.34
CA PHE A 169 -1.48 4.58 -13.81
C PHE A 169 -3.00 4.39 -13.70
N VAL A 170 -3.50 3.24 -14.14
CA VAL A 170 -4.94 2.93 -14.23
C VAL A 170 -5.29 1.71 -13.39
N ILE A 171 -6.36 1.80 -12.60
CA ILE A 171 -6.86 0.69 -11.76
C ILE A 171 -8.34 0.47 -12.06
N TRP A 172 -8.68 -0.71 -12.59
CA TRP A 172 -10.06 -1.10 -12.88
C TRP A 172 -10.48 -2.22 -11.95
N VAL A 173 -11.55 -2.01 -11.19
CA VAL A 173 -12.11 -3.00 -10.27
C VAL A 173 -13.55 -3.26 -10.68
N THR A 174 -13.77 -4.36 -11.38
CA THR A 174 -15.10 -4.68 -11.90
C THR A 174 -15.97 -5.38 -10.84
N GLN A 175 -15.42 -6.37 -10.12
CA GLN A 175 -16.13 -7.09 -9.05
C GLN A 175 -15.25 -7.32 -7.81
N ALA A 176 -15.51 -6.53 -6.76
CA ALA A 176 -14.90 -6.68 -5.42
C ALA A 176 -15.92 -6.30 -4.32
N PRO A 177 -17.00 -7.09 -4.11
CA PRO A 177 -18.11 -6.73 -3.22
C PRO A 177 -17.74 -6.71 -1.73
N LYS A 178 -16.58 -7.25 -1.34
CA LYS A 178 -16.11 -7.27 0.05
C LYS A 178 -15.03 -6.22 0.34
N LEU A 179 -14.78 -5.29 -0.57
CA LEU A 179 -13.70 -4.30 -0.43
C LEU A 179 -13.97 -3.39 0.78
N LYS A 180 -13.11 -3.48 1.79
CA LYS A 180 -13.17 -2.73 3.06
C LYS A 180 -12.09 -1.67 3.18
N ILE A 181 -10.92 -1.91 2.58
CA ILE A 181 -9.73 -1.08 2.73
C ILE A 181 -9.25 -0.65 1.35
N LEU A 182 -9.09 0.67 1.16
CA LEU A 182 -8.65 1.26 -0.10
C LEU A 182 -7.57 2.32 0.14
N GLY A 183 -6.39 2.14 -0.47
CA GLY A 183 -5.38 3.20 -0.59
C GLY A 183 -3.92 2.77 -0.37
N TYR A 184 -2.92 3.61 -0.61
CA TYR A 184 -3.03 5.05 -0.86
C TYR A 184 -3.38 5.37 -2.32
N LEU A 185 -4.44 6.16 -2.52
CA LEU A 185 -4.79 6.71 -3.83
C LEU A 185 -4.10 8.06 -4.03
N SER A 186 -3.46 8.27 -5.18
CA SER A 186 -2.73 9.52 -5.48
C SER A 186 -3.15 10.13 -6.82
N HIS A 187 -2.84 11.42 -7.03
CA HIS A 187 -3.11 12.14 -8.28
C HIS A 187 -2.39 11.55 -9.50
N LYS A 188 -1.38 10.70 -9.27
CA LYS A 188 -0.65 9.99 -10.33
C LYS A 188 -1.46 8.87 -10.96
N ILE A 189 -2.48 8.37 -10.23
CA ILE A 189 -3.48 7.45 -10.77
C ILE A 189 -4.41 8.27 -11.67
N SER A 190 -4.32 8.01 -12.98
CA SER A 190 -5.07 8.73 -14.00
C SER A 190 -6.55 8.40 -13.92
N THR A 191 -6.89 7.11 -13.77
CA THR A 191 -8.27 6.62 -13.67
C THR A 191 -8.33 5.46 -12.67
N ILE A 192 -9.29 5.55 -11.74
CA ILE A 192 -9.70 4.42 -10.91
C ILE A 192 -11.20 4.16 -11.10
N GLU A 193 -11.52 2.95 -11.52
CA GLU A 193 -12.90 2.47 -11.69
C GLU A 193 -13.22 1.45 -10.60
N LEU A 194 -14.26 1.71 -9.82
CA LEU A 194 -14.75 0.82 -8.76
C LEU A 194 -16.21 0.47 -9.06
N GLY A 195 -16.43 -0.65 -9.75
CA GLY A 195 -17.72 -1.03 -10.30
C GLY A 195 -18.19 0.00 -11.33
N THR A 196 -19.18 0.82 -10.94
CA THR A 196 -19.72 1.90 -11.79
C THR A 196 -19.18 3.29 -11.42
N MET A 197 -18.40 3.40 -10.34
CA MET A 197 -17.77 4.66 -9.92
C MET A 197 -16.50 4.89 -10.73
N VAL A 198 -16.33 6.10 -11.24
CA VAL A 198 -15.13 6.48 -11.99
C VAL A 198 -14.54 7.74 -11.39
N PHE A 199 -13.27 7.67 -10.99
CA PHE A 199 -12.48 8.82 -10.58
C PHE A 199 -11.33 9.04 -11.54
N GLN A 200 -11.17 10.26 -12.03
CA GLN A 200 -10.06 10.66 -12.88
C GLN A 200 -9.18 11.66 -12.14
N LYS A 201 -7.89 11.34 -11.95
CA LYS A 201 -6.93 12.16 -11.18
C LYS A 201 -7.50 12.61 -9.82
N LEU A 202 -8.09 11.67 -9.07
CA LEU A 202 -8.79 11.87 -7.80
C LEU A 202 -10.09 12.72 -7.88
N VAL A 203 -10.56 13.10 -9.07
CA VAL A 203 -11.83 13.80 -9.23
C VAL A 203 -12.93 12.80 -9.59
N PRO A 204 -14.04 12.73 -8.84
CA PRO A 204 -15.16 11.87 -9.22
C PRO A 204 -15.83 12.38 -10.50
N VAL A 205 -15.93 11.52 -11.52
CA VAL A 205 -16.54 11.84 -12.83
C VAL A 205 -17.92 11.21 -12.98
N SER A 206 -18.10 9.98 -12.47
CA SER A 206 -19.39 9.29 -12.46
C SER A 206 -19.66 8.70 -11.09
N LEU A 207 -20.79 9.09 -10.48
CA LEU A 207 -21.21 8.75 -9.12
C LEU A 207 -22.55 8.00 -9.12
N SER A 208 -22.68 6.96 -9.93
CA SER A 208 -23.95 6.26 -10.11
C SER A 208 -24.40 5.46 -8.87
N ASN A 209 -23.47 5.15 -7.95
CA ASN A 209 -23.72 4.35 -6.74
C ASN A 209 -22.79 4.82 -5.60
N VAL A 210 -23.11 4.44 -4.35
CA VAL A 210 -22.24 4.57 -3.16
C VAL A 210 -21.71 3.20 -2.74
N MET A 211 -20.51 3.15 -2.16
CA MET A 211 -19.85 1.92 -1.74
C MET A 211 -19.68 1.92 -0.22
N CYS A 212 -20.69 1.41 0.47
CA CYS A 212 -20.76 1.34 1.94
C CYS A 212 -19.83 0.28 2.56
N THR A 213 -19.18 -0.56 1.74
CA THR A 213 -18.31 -1.63 2.23
C THR A 213 -16.96 -1.09 2.70
N VAL A 214 -16.50 0.02 2.13
CA VAL A 214 -15.21 0.65 2.45
C VAL A 214 -15.30 1.35 3.79
N LYS A 215 -14.48 0.90 4.74
CA LYS A 215 -14.37 1.41 6.11
C LYS A 215 -13.07 2.18 6.35
N ILE A 216 -12.01 1.84 5.61
CA ILE A 216 -10.71 2.48 5.75
C ILE A 216 -10.29 3.03 4.40
N LEU A 217 -10.05 4.33 4.36
CA LEU A 217 -9.66 5.05 3.15
C LEU A 217 -8.34 5.78 3.38
N ALA A 218 -7.41 5.63 2.45
CA ALA A 218 -6.12 6.32 2.49
C ALA A 218 -5.85 7.08 1.17
N LEU A 219 -5.52 8.37 1.29
CA LEU A 219 -5.27 9.28 0.18
C LEU A 219 -3.84 9.86 0.29
N ASP A 220 -3.03 9.66 -0.75
CA ASP A 220 -1.70 10.25 -0.87
C ASP A 220 -1.76 11.55 -1.66
N ARG A 221 -1.30 12.64 -1.04
CA ARG A 221 -1.17 13.97 -1.68
C ARG A 221 -2.46 14.45 -2.33
N ALA A 222 -3.58 14.36 -1.59
CA ALA A 222 -4.85 14.93 -2.02
C ALA A 222 -4.69 16.46 -2.23
N PRO A 223 -5.10 17.01 -3.39
CA PRO A 223 -4.78 18.38 -3.78
C PRO A 223 -5.56 19.43 -2.97
N ASP A 224 -6.77 19.08 -2.53
CA ASP A 224 -7.63 19.96 -1.73
C ASP A 224 -8.67 19.14 -0.93
N LEU A 225 -9.45 19.86 -0.13
CA LEU A 225 -10.50 19.30 0.71
C LEU A 225 -11.72 18.82 -0.08
N ASP A 226 -12.01 19.44 -1.23
CA ASP A 226 -13.19 19.11 -2.04
C ASP A 226 -13.03 17.72 -2.69
N VAL A 227 -11.79 17.34 -3.06
CA VAL A 227 -11.44 15.96 -3.43
C VAL A 227 -11.75 14.99 -2.29
N VAL A 228 -11.27 15.26 -1.08
CA VAL A 228 -11.52 14.39 0.08
C VAL A 228 -13.01 14.25 0.36
N ILE A 229 -13.76 15.35 0.33
CA ILE A 229 -15.23 15.33 0.47
C ILE A 229 -15.89 14.51 -0.65
N GLY A 230 -15.40 14.61 -1.88
CA GLY A 230 -15.85 13.80 -3.01
C GLY A 230 -15.71 12.30 -2.73
N PHE A 231 -14.57 11.87 -2.21
CA PHE A 231 -14.37 10.48 -1.77
C PHE A 231 -15.32 10.10 -0.62
N LEU A 232 -15.44 10.92 0.42
CA LEU A 232 -16.33 10.62 1.55
C LEU A 232 -17.82 10.54 1.17
N LYS A 233 -18.25 11.24 0.11
CA LYS A 233 -19.58 11.07 -0.48
C LYS A 233 -19.77 9.71 -1.14
N CYS A 234 -18.72 9.15 -1.73
CA CYS A 234 -18.75 7.83 -2.38
C CYS A 234 -18.67 6.69 -1.37
N PHE A 235 -17.99 6.92 -0.25
CA PHE A 235 -17.73 5.93 0.80
C PHE A 235 -18.35 6.38 2.12
N PRO A 236 -19.68 6.29 2.28
CA PRO A 236 -20.40 6.85 3.43
C PRO A 236 -20.10 6.15 4.75
N CYS A 237 -19.56 4.92 4.75
CA CYS A 237 -19.27 4.15 5.96
C CYS A 237 -17.79 4.18 6.38
N VAL A 238 -17.01 5.14 5.89
CA VAL A 238 -15.60 5.28 6.29
C VAL A 238 -15.50 5.61 7.79
N GLU A 239 -14.77 4.76 8.52
CA GLU A 239 -14.50 4.85 9.95
C GLU A 239 -13.12 5.46 10.24
N LYS A 240 -12.15 5.19 9.35
CA LYS A 240 -10.77 5.70 9.45
C LYS A 240 -10.30 6.31 8.13
N LEU A 241 -9.78 7.53 8.21
CA LEU A 241 -9.29 8.28 7.07
C LEU A 241 -7.81 8.64 7.25
N TYR A 242 -6.98 8.23 6.31
CA TYR A 242 -5.56 8.57 6.24
C TYR A 242 -5.30 9.55 5.11
N VAL A 243 -4.64 10.67 5.38
CA VAL A 243 -4.34 11.70 4.38
C VAL A 243 -2.90 12.14 4.48
N VAL A 244 -2.13 11.97 3.40
CA VAL A 244 -0.78 12.53 3.27
C VAL A 244 -0.85 13.94 2.72
N ALA A 245 -0.33 14.92 3.45
CA ALA A 245 -0.37 16.32 3.06
C ALA A 245 0.41 16.59 1.76
N PHE A 246 -0.23 17.27 0.80
CA PHE A 246 0.44 17.78 -0.40
C PHE A 246 1.03 19.17 -0.13
N ILE A 247 2.34 19.33 -0.33
CA ILE A 247 3.09 20.57 -0.03
C ILE A 247 2.54 21.79 -0.80
N GLN A 248 1.91 21.57 -1.96
CA GLN A 248 1.29 22.60 -2.81
C GLN A 248 -0.25 22.59 -2.75
N GLY A 249 -0.84 21.78 -1.85
CA GLY A 249 -2.29 21.63 -1.74
C GLY A 249 -2.99 22.90 -1.23
N ASN A 250 -4.20 23.15 -1.72
CA ASN A 250 -4.96 24.35 -1.39
C ASN A 250 -6.09 24.04 -0.41
N PHE A 251 -5.77 23.89 0.88
CA PHE A 251 -6.78 23.72 1.95
C PHE A 251 -7.42 25.05 2.40
N LYS A 252 -7.78 25.91 1.44
CA LYS A 252 -8.52 27.15 1.71
C LYS A 252 -10.01 26.84 1.91
N ASN A 253 -10.42 26.39 3.08
CA ASN A 253 -11.85 26.27 3.43
C ASN A 253 -12.05 26.39 4.94
N ALA A 254 -12.11 27.62 5.46
CA ALA A 254 -12.08 27.86 6.90
C ALA A 254 -13.44 27.71 7.63
N LEU A 255 -14.57 27.59 6.93
CA LEU A 255 -15.89 27.32 7.53
C LEU A 255 -16.84 26.74 6.46
N ARG A 256 -16.88 25.41 6.33
CA ARG A 256 -17.93 24.72 5.58
C ARG A 256 -18.56 23.69 6.51
N TYR A 257 -19.86 23.83 6.74
CA TYR A 257 -20.66 22.78 7.35
C TYR A 257 -21.19 21.87 6.25
N VAL A 258 -20.86 20.59 6.33
CA VAL A 258 -21.27 19.59 5.35
C VAL A 258 -21.86 18.42 6.12
N SER A 259 -23.11 18.07 5.82
CA SER A 259 -23.70 16.83 6.32
C SER A 259 -23.34 15.71 5.37
N LEU A 260 -22.60 14.73 5.90
CA LEU A 260 -22.25 13.48 5.23
C LEU A 260 -22.49 12.38 6.25
N GLU A 261 -23.09 11.28 5.82
CA GLU A 261 -23.32 10.09 6.66
C GLU A 261 -22.01 9.63 7.34
N CYS A 262 -20.90 9.64 6.59
CA CYS A 262 -19.58 9.32 7.12
C CYS A 262 -19.19 10.21 8.31
N LEU A 263 -19.35 11.54 8.20
CA LEU A 263 -18.98 12.48 9.27
C LEU A 263 -19.96 12.42 10.45
N ASP A 264 -21.24 12.18 10.16
CA ASP A 264 -22.30 12.18 11.16
C ASP A 264 -22.32 10.87 11.98
N LEU A 265 -22.00 9.72 11.38
CA LEU A 265 -22.25 8.39 11.96
C LEU A 265 -21.04 7.46 12.06
N HIS A 266 -20.01 7.61 11.21
CA HIS A 266 -18.98 6.56 11.04
C HIS A 266 -17.55 6.99 11.35
N LEU A 267 -17.14 8.20 10.99
CA LEU A 267 -15.74 8.63 11.02
C LEU A 267 -15.24 8.83 12.45
N ARG A 268 -14.48 7.87 12.95
CA ARG A 268 -13.90 7.86 14.31
C ARG A 268 -12.47 8.36 14.35
N MET A 269 -11.72 8.18 13.27
CA MET A 269 -10.30 8.54 13.24
C MET A 269 -9.90 9.24 11.94
N VAL A 270 -9.11 10.31 12.07
CA VAL A 270 -8.42 10.96 10.96
C VAL A 270 -6.93 11.04 11.26
N GLU A 271 -6.10 10.49 10.39
CA GLU A 271 -4.65 10.60 10.46
C GLU A 271 -4.13 11.50 9.33
N PHE A 272 -3.48 12.59 9.72
CA PHE A 272 -2.91 13.57 8.82
C PHE A 272 -1.38 13.47 8.85
N ILE A 273 -0.84 12.93 7.77
CA ILE A 273 0.58 12.62 7.61
C ILE A 273 1.29 13.80 6.96
N ASN A 274 2.54 14.05 7.37
CA ASN A 274 3.35 15.19 6.93
C ASN A 274 2.82 16.56 7.41
N TYR A 275 2.29 16.60 8.64
CA TYR A 275 1.79 17.79 9.31
C TYR A 275 2.90 18.83 9.56
N GLN A 276 2.75 20.03 9.01
CA GLN A 276 3.70 21.15 9.12
C GLN A 276 3.27 22.20 10.16
N GLY A 277 2.01 22.17 10.59
CA GLY A 277 1.42 23.11 11.55
C GLY A 277 1.24 24.53 10.99
N ASN A 278 1.18 24.65 9.66
CA ASN A 278 0.85 25.88 8.96
C ASN A 278 -0.69 26.10 8.96
N MET A 279 -1.15 27.22 8.42
CA MET A 279 -2.58 27.56 8.42
C MET A 279 -3.42 26.63 7.52
N LEU A 280 -2.84 26.08 6.44
CA LEU A 280 -3.54 25.16 5.53
C LEU A 280 -3.83 23.84 6.24
N ASP A 281 -2.84 23.25 6.91
CA ASP A 281 -3.01 22.04 7.70
C ASP A 281 -4.06 22.24 8.79
N LEU A 282 -3.97 23.36 9.51
CA LEU A 282 -4.93 23.70 10.56
C LEU A 282 -6.36 23.84 10.02
N ASN A 283 -6.55 24.45 8.85
CA ASN A 283 -7.85 24.55 8.21
C ASN A 283 -8.39 23.18 7.79
N PHE A 284 -7.53 22.30 7.28
CA PHE A 284 -7.91 20.92 6.94
C PHE A 284 -8.40 20.16 8.17
N ILE A 285 -7.64 20.17 9.26
CA ILE A 285 -8.04 19.53 10.52
C ILE A 285 -9.31 20.16 11.10
N ARG A 286 -9.42 21.49 11.03
CA ARG A 286 -10.59 22.23 11.51
C ARG A 286 -11.87 21.76 10.81
N PHE A 287 -11.84 21.43 9.52
CA PHE A 287 -13.00 20.90 8.83
C PHE A 287 -13.56 19.65 9.52
N PHE A 288 -12.72 18.66 9.83
CA PHE A 288 -13.16 17.43 10.48
C PHE A 288 -13.63 17.69 11.91
N VAL A 289 -12.91 18.53 12.67
CA VAL A 289 -13.28 18.88 14.05
C VAL A 289 -14.65 19.58 14.12
N LEU A 290 -14.99 20.38 13.10
CA LEU A 290 -16.27 21.10 13.02
C LEU A 290 -17.45 20.24 12.53
N ASN A 291 -17.19 19.20 11.73
CA ASN A 291 -18.25 18.46 11.05
C ASN A 291 -18.45 17.03 11.57
N ALA A 292 -17.39 16.36 12.03
CA ALA A 292 -17.45 14.96 12.40
C ALA A 292 -17.98 14.81 13.84
N ARG A 293 -19.18 14.25 13.98
CA ARG A 293 -19.93 14.17 15.25
C ARG A 293 -19.52 12.98 16.13
N VAL A 294 -18.96 11.96 15.51
CA VAL A 294 -18.48 10.73 16.17
C VAL A 294 -16.96 10.60 16.14
N LEU A 295 -16.24 11.67 15.77
CA LEU A 295 -14.79 11.67 15.74
C LEU A 295 -14.23 11.53 17.15
N GLU A 296 -13.35 10.55 17.33
CA GLU A 296 -12.73 10.21 18.61
C GLU A 296 -11.27 10.69 18.65
N CYS A 297 -10.54 10.53 17.54
CA CYS A 297 -9.10 10.78 17.49
C CYS A 297 -8.68 11.46 16.19
N VAL A 298 -7.79 12.45 16.31
CA VAL A 298 -7.04 13.03 15.19
C VAL A 298 -5.55 12.80 15.43
N LYS A 299 -4.92 11.99 14.58
CA LYS A 299 -3.48 11.74 14.60
C LYS A 299 -2.77 12.71 13.65
N LEU A 300 -1.74 13.39 14.14
CA LEU A 300 -0.96 14.38 13.40
C LEU A 300 0.49 13.90 13.35
N VAL A 301 0.91 13.40 12.18
CA VAL A 301 2.27 12.88 11.99
C VAL A 301 3.14 13.98 11.41
N ALA A 302 4.11 14.47 12.18
CA ALA A 302 5.00 15.55 11.80
C ALA A 302 6.45 15.08 11.66
N ALA A 303 7.24 15.76 10.82
CA ALA A 303 8.66 15.45 10.64
C ALA A 303 9.43 15.55 11.99
N HIS A 304 10.33 14.60 12.22
CA HIS A 304 11.07 14.46 13.48
C HIS A 304 11.86 15.72 13.87
N ASP A 305 12.41 16.46 12.90
CA ASP A 305 13.18 17.69 13.12
C ASP A 305 12.33 18.84 13.70
N LYS A 306 11.00 18.77 13.56
CA LYS A 306 10.03 19.74 14.11
C LYS A 306 9.39 19.27 15.41
N TYR A 307 9.64 18.03 15.84
CA TYR A 307 8.99 17.36 16.96
C TYR A 307 9.54 17.81 18.33
N GLY A 308 9.43 19.10 18.63
CA GLY A 308 9.78 19.69 19.93
C GLY A 308 8.55 19.89 20.83
N ARG A 309 8.67 19.61 22.14
CA ARG A 309 7.58 19.78 23.13
C ARG A 309 6.90 21.15 23.03
N LYS A 310 7.69 22.24 22.96
CA LYS A 310 7.17 23.61 22.84
C LYS A 310 6.33 23.84 21.58
N TRP A 311 6.72 23.20 20.47
CA TRP A 311 5.97 23.30 19.22
C TRP A 311 4.65 22.55 19.33
N MET A 312 4.65 21.34 19.89
CA MET A 312 3.41 20.56 20.12
C MET A 312 2.42 21.29 21.01
N GLU A 313 2.87 21.84 22.14
CA GLU A 313 2.04 22.65 23.04
C GLU A 313 1.39 23.84 22.29
N LYS A 314 2.16 24.52 21.43
CA LYS A 314 1.65 25.62 20.60
C LYS A 314 0.61 25.15 19.58
N GLN A 315 0.81 24.00 18.92
CA GLN A 315 -0.17 23.49 17.97
C GLN A 315 -1.44 23.00 18.67
N GLN A 316 -1.29 22.33 19.82
CA GLN A 316 -2.41 21.89 20.64
C GLN A 316 -3.24 23.08 21.12
N GLN A 317 -2.62 24.17 21.56
CA GLN A 317 -3.33 25.41 21.90
C GLN A 317 -4.15 25.94 20.71
N LYS A 318 -3.59 25.97 19.50
CA LYS A 318 -4.34 26.42 18.31
C LYS A 318 -5.54 25.53 18.00
N LEU A 319 -5.38 24.21 18.09
CA LEU A 319 -6.44 23.24 17.79
C LEU A 319 -7.55 23.25 18.85
N GLN A 320 -7.22 23.56 20.11
CA GLN A 320 -8.19 23.71 21.19
C GLN A 320 -9.12 24.92 21.01
N LEU A 321 -8.74 25.93 20.21
CA LEU A 321 -9.58 27.10 19.94
C LEU A 321 -10.79 26.80 19.06
N TYR A 322 -10.82 25.65 18.38
CA TYR A 322 -11.93 25.30 17.50
C TYR A 322 -13.12 24.75 18.28
N SER A 323 -14.31 25.26 17.96
CA SER A 323 -15.57 24.62 18.34
C SER A 323 -15.58 23.18 17.80
N ARG A 324 -16.01 22.22 18.61
CA ARG A 324 -15.96 20.80 18.27
C ARG A 324 -17.37 20.24 18.09
N ALA A 325 -17.59 19.48 17.03
CA ALA A 325 -18.82 18.71 16.86
C ALA A 325 -18.89 17.54 17.85
N SER A 326 -17.78 16.83 18.06
CA SER A 326 -17.63 15.79 19.07
C SER A 326 -16.94 16.33 20.34
N ARG A 327 -17.52 16.03 21.51
CA ARG A 327 -17.01 16.50 22.81
C ARG A 327 -15.75 15.76 23.27
N GLY A 328 -15.46 14.58 22.71
CA GLY A 328 -14.39 13.67 23.16
C GLY A 328 -13.13 13.63 22.29
N ILE A 329 -13.01 14.48 21.27
CA ILE A 329 -11.88 14.43 20.33
C ILE A 329 -10.54 14.58 21.05
N THR A 330 -9.65 13.62 20.84
CA THR A 330 -8.24 13.67 21.22
C THR A 330 -7.37 14.06 20.02
N PHE A 331 -6.27 14.76 20.29
CA PHE A 331 -5.24 15.05 19.30
C PHE A 331 -3.97 14.30 19.72
N ASP A 332 -3.53 13.37 18.87
CA ASP A 332 -2.30 12.61 19.07
C ASP A 332 -1.23 13.10 18.10
N PHE A 333 -0.04 13.40 18.59
CA PHE A 333 1.07 13.91 17.80
C PHE A 333 2.14 12.85 17.70
N GLN A 334 2.47 12.44 16.48
CA GLN A 334 3.46 11.39 16.22
C GLN A 334 4.62 11.93 15.39
N ALA A 335 5.82 11.39 15.63
CA ALA A 335 6.99 11.72 14.84
C ALA A 335 7.09 10.79 13.64
N ASP A 336 7.31 11.35 12.45
CA ASP A 336 7.66 10.58 11.26
C ASP A 336 9.14 10.19 11.33
N TYR A 337 9.41 8.88 11.37
CA TYR A 337 10.76 8.30 11.39
C TYR A 337 11.32 7.98 10.00
N GLY A 338 10.67 8.45 8.94
CA GLY A 338 11.28 8.51 7.60
C GLY A 338 10.71 7.53 6.58
N SER A 339 9.38 7.36 6.53
CA SER A 339 8.76 6.76 5.34
C SER A 339 7.82 7.78 4.69
N ASN A 340 8.16 8.22 3.48
CA ASN A 340 7.30 9.06 2.64
C ASN A 340 5.94 8.37 2.42
N GLY A 341 4.96 8.56 3.31
CA GLY A 341 3.54 8.23 3.14
C GLY A 341 3.20 6.93 2.41
N SER A 342 4.04 5.89 2.54
CA SER A 342 3.95 4.65 1.76
C SER A 342 3.87 3.48 2.71
N ILE A 343 2.97 2.55 2.42
CA ILE A 343 2.83 1.33 3.23
C ILE A 343 4.01 0.42 2.92
N HIS A 344 4.72 -0.02 3.95
CA HIS A 344 5.72 -1.07 3.78
C HIS A 344 5.03 -2.37 3.33
N MET A 345 5.59 -3.06 2.32
CA MET A 345 4.97 -4.25 1.69
C MET A 345 4.51 -5.32 2.68
N LYS A 346 5.24 -5.48 3.79
CA LYS A 346 4.90 -6.42 4.87
C LYS A 346 3.51 -6.17 5.49
N HIS A 347 3.07 -4.92 5.59
CA HIS A 347 1.73 -4.59 6.13
C HIS A 347 0.62 -4.86 5.12
N ILE A 348 0.94 -4.81 3.82
CA ILE A 348 -0.02 -5.19 2.77
C ILE A 348 -0.20 -6.70 2.75
N SER A 349 0.89 -7.45 2.94
CA SER A 349 0.84 -8.90 2.93
C SER A 349 0.17 -9.48 4.19
N ASP A 350 0.27 -8.79 5.32
CA ASP A 350 -0.23 -9.23 6.61
C ASP A 350 -1.76 -9.10 6.75
N LEU A 351 -2.45 -10.21 6.52
CA LEU A 351 -3.90 -10.34 6.69
C LEU A 351 -4.35 -10.36 8.16
N THR A 352 -3.43 -10.52 9.13
CA THR A 352 -3.77 -10.55 10.56
C THR A 352 -3.98 -9.16 11.15
N THR A 353 -3.39 -8.14 10.54
CA THR A 353 -3.58 -6.74 10.93
C THR A 353 -4.88 -6.20 10.32
N ASP A 354 -5.86 -5.78 11.13
CA ASP A 354 -7.14 -5.23 10.63
C ASP A 354 -6.99 -3.90 9.88
N ASP A 355 -6.00 -3.09 10.27
CA ASP A 355 -5.71 -1.79 9.68
C ASP A 355 -4.24 -1.70 9.24
N PRO A 356 -3.94 -1.86 7.95
CA PRO A 356 -2.56 -1.91 7.47
C PRO A 356 -1.82 -0.56 7.57
N PHE A 357 -2.51 0.53 7.89
CA PHE A 357 -1.94 1.88 7.96
C PHE A 357 -1.55 2.32 9.38
N ASP A 358 -2.13 1.70 10.43
CA ASP A 358 -1.99 2.15 11.83
C ASP A 358 -0.57 1.96 12.42
N ASN A 359 0.30 1.20 11.73
CA ASN A 359 1.64 0.79 12.20
C ASN A 359 2.82 1.53 11.52
N LEU A 360 2.59 2.63 10.81
CA LEU A 360 3.65 3.38 10.12
C LEU A 360 4.70 4.02 11.05
N THR A 361 4.51 3.99 12.37
CA THR A 361 5.43 4.57 13.36
C THR A 361 6.36 3.56 14.06
N GLY A 362 6.32 2.27 13.69
CA GLY A 362 7.02 1.21 14.42
C GLY A 362 8.31 0.65 13.79
N ILE A 363 8.61 0.90 12.52
CA ILE A 363 9.79 0.27 11.88
C ILE A 363 11.01 1.17 12.03
N ILE A 364 11.73 0.93 13.13
CA ILE A 364 13.16 1.16 13.19
C ILE A 364 13.76 0.37 12.01
N LEU A 365 14.12 1.06 10.93
CA LEU A 365 15.24 0.63 10.10
C LEU A 365 16.43 0.61 11.05
N ILE A 366 16.71 -0.56 11.65
CA ILE A 366 18.04 -0.82 12.22
C ILE A 366 18.95 -1.00 11.00
N GLY A 367 19.21 0.12 10.31
CA GLY A 367 20.44 0.30 9.58
C GLY A 367 21.52 0.40 10.63
N ILE A 368 22.17 -0.73 10.93
CA ILE A 368 23.50 -0.66 11.54
C ILE A 368 24.40 -0.07 10.46
N PHE A 369 24.51 1.27 10.46
CA PHE A 369 25.69 1.92 9.92
C PHE A 369 26.84 1.52 10.84
N SER A 370 27.77 0.73 10.35
CA SER A 370 29.08 0.61 10.97
C SER A 370 29.97 1.73 10.44
N ILE A 371 30.52 2.49 11.38
CA ILE A 371 31.72 3.33 11.25
C ILE A 371 32.87 2.49 10.69
#